data_AF-A0AA96YQ19-F1
#
_entry.id   AF-A0AA96YQ19-F1
#
_cell.length_a   1.000
_cell.length_b   1.000
_cell.length_c   1.000
_cell.angle_alpha   90.00
_cell.angle_beta   90.00
_cell.angle_gamma   90.00
#
_symmetry.space_group_name_H-M   'P 1'
#
loop_
_entity.id
_entity.type
_entity.pdbx_description
1 polymer ?
#
loop_
_entity_poly.entity_id
_entity_poly.type
_entity_poly.pdbx_seq_one_letter_code
_entity_poly.pdbx_strand_id
1 'polypeptide(L)'
;MKTEQIDIKLYLQRQSSCGLLKFTRLMDCILTPPLISFLIMALLFSIAHLIIMPKIVDELLFIPLCFFTGGCVCLLAFVHLYYSCVFPRLCPLLEVSEIEALCSKTFSVYQEMGCSESIQKSGIDYLDTLIREGIPMNYRHRRKINALVEADERDSKLNALSQTFESAIEKTKRSYSRP
;
A
#
# COMPACT_ATOMS: atom_id res chain seq x y z
N MET A 1 9.82 -2.56 20.13
CA MET A 1 9.33 -3.85 19.57
C MET A 1 9.63 -4.92 20.60
N LYS A 2 8.67 -5.79 20.94
CA LYS A 2 8.89 -6.90 21.89
C LYS A 2 9.32 -8.20 21.18
N THR A 3 9.30 -8.23 19.86
CA THR A 3 9.86 -9.29 19.01
C THR A 3 11.38 -9.20 19.01
N GLU A 4 12.04 -10.33 19.23
CA GLU A 4 13.50 -10.41 19.20
C GLU A 4 13.98 -10.32 17.74
N GLN A 5 15.18 -9.78 17.49
CA GLN A 5 15.76 -9.70 16.14
C GLN A 5 15.81 -11.06 15.41
N ILE A 6 15.82 -12.16 16.18
CA ILE A 6 15.82 -13.53 15.68
C ILE A 6 14.47 -13.89 15.04
N ASP A 7 13.35 -13.48 15.65
CA ASP A 7 11.99 -13.74 15.15
C ASP A 7 11.74 -13.06 13.81
N ILE A 8 12.24 -11.83 13.66
CA ILE A 8 12.13 -11.06 12.42
C ILE A 8 12.91 -11.75 11.30
N LYS A 9 14.14 -12.20 11.56
CA LYS A 9 14.96 -12.91 10.57
C LYS A 9 14.32 -14.23 10.12
N LEU A 10 13.80 -15.00 11.06
CA LEU A 10 13.08 -16.25 10.78
C LEU A 10 11.82 -15.99 9.94
N TYR A 11 11.07 -14.94 10.26
CA TYR A 11 9.90 -14.52 9.49
C TYR A 11 10.28 -14.14 8.05
N LEU A 12 11.32 -13.34 7.85
CA LEU A 12 11.78 -12.93 6.52
C LEU A 12 12.28 -14.12 5.69
N GLN A 13 12.92 -15.11 6.32
CA GLN A 13 13.31 -16.36 5.66
C GLN A 13 12.09 -17.20 5.24
N ARG A 14 11.03 -17.20 6.05
CA ARG A 14 9.76 -17.87 5.71
C ARG A 14 9.03 -17.15 4.57
N GLN A 15 9.04 -15.82 4.56
CA GLN A 15 8.48 -15.01 3.48
C GLN A 15 9.22 -15.27 2.16
N SER A 16 10.56 -15.31 2.18
CA SER A 16 11.38 -15.52 0.98
C SER A 16 11.23 -16.91 0.35
N SER A 17 10.96 -17.92 1.18
CA SER A 17 10.71 -19.30 0.75
C SER A 17 9.28 -19.54 0.28
N CYS A 18 8.37 -18.58 0.46
CA CYS A 18 6.98 -18.71 0.02
C CYS A 18 6.90 -18.79 -1.51
N GLY A 19 6.30 -19.87 -2.04
CA GLY A 19 6.13 -20.06 -3.48
C GLY A 19 5.30 -18.96 -4.15
N LEU A 20 4.37 -18.35 -3.40
CA LEU A 20 3.55 -17.23 -3.89
C LEU A 20 4.41 -15.98 -4.17
N LEU A 21 5.52 -15.79 -3.44
CA LEU A 21 6.44 -14.67 -3.71
C LEU A 21 7.16 -14.84 -5.06
N LYS A 22 7.49 -16.08 -5.45
CA LYS A 22 8.04 -16.37 -6.78
C LYS A 22 7.04 -16.04 -7.89
N PHE A 23 5.76 -16.35 -7.65
CA PHE A 23 4.68 -16.00 -8.56
C PHE A 23 4.52 -14.47 -8.64
N THR A 24 4.53 -13.76 -7.50
CA THR A 24 4.46 -12.30 -7.49
C THR A 24 5.60 -11.67 -8.28
N ARG A 25 6.84 -12.12 -8.09
CA ARG A 25 7.99 -11.66 -8.88
C ARG A 25 7.82 -11.88 -10.37
N LEU A 26 7.32 -13.05 -10.77
CA LEU A 26 7.04 -13.35 -12.17
C LEU A 26 5.97 -12.41 -12.73
N MET A 27 4.91 -12.16 -11.96
CA MET A 27 3.86 -11.20 -12.34
C MET A 27 4.39 -9.77 -12.43
N ASP A 28 5.28 -9.34 -11.54
CA ASP A 28 5.90 -8.01 -11.59
C ASP A 28 6.86 -7.85 -12.78
N CYS A 29 7.55 -8.93 -13.17
CA CYS A 29 8.36 -8.96 -14.40
C CYS A 29 7.51 -8.85 -15.67
N ILE A 30 6.30 -9.43 -15.67
CA ILE A 30 5.39 -9.37 -16.81
C ILE A 30 4.67 -8.00 -16.82
N LEU A 31 4.07 -7.61 -15.70
CA LEU A 31 3.19 -6.45 -15.55
C LEU A 31 3.97 -5.18 -15.22
N THR A 32 5.00 -4.90 -16.01
CA THR A 32 5.84 -3.72 -15.80
C THR A 32 5.07 -2.42 -16.12
N PRO A 33 5.39 -1.29 -15.47
CA PRO A 33 4.75 -0.01 -15.77
C PRO A 33 4.82 0.41 -17.26
N PRO A 34 5.92 0.17 -18.00
CA PRO A 34 5.97 0.40 -19.44
C PRO A 34 4.98 -0.46 -20.23
N LEU A 35 4.83 -1.75 -19.88
CA LEU A 35 3.86 -2.63 -20.53
C LEU A 35 2.43 -2.15 -20.29
N ILE A 36 2.10 -1.79 -19.05
CA ILE A 36 0.77 -1.26 -18.70
C ILE A 36 0.50 0.03 -19.47
N SER A 37 1.48 0.92 -19.56
CA SER A 37 1.36 2.19 -20.31
C SER A 37 1.16 1.94 -21.80
N PHE A 38 1.90 0.99 -22.37
CA PHE A 38 1.73 0.55 -23.76
C PHE A 38 0.33 -0.03 -24.01
N LEU A 39 -0.17 -0.88 -23.12
CA LEU A 39 -1.52 -1.47 -23.21
C LEU A 39 -2.61 -0.39 -23.16
N ILE A 40 -2.47 0.63 -22.30
CA ILE A 40 -3.40 1.75 -22.24
C ILE A 40 -3.37 2.57 -23.53
N MET A 41 -2.17 2.90 -24.05
CA MET A 41 -2.04 3.63 -25.31
C MET A 41 -2.60 2.85 -26.50
N ALA A 42 -2.32 1.55 -26.57
CA ALA A 42 -2.87 0.67 -27.59
C ALA A 42 -4.40 0.58 -27.49
N LEU A 43 -4.94 0.49 -26.28
CA LEU A 43 -6.39 0.49 -26.05
C LEU A 43 -7.03 1.81 -26.52
N LEU A 44 -6.46 2.96 -26.15
CA LEU A 44 -6.95 4.27 -26.58
C LEU A 44 -6.91 4.42 -28.12
N PHE A 45 -5.82 3.96 -28.73
CA PHE A 45 -5.66 3.96 -30.18
C PHE A 45 -6.71 3.09 -30.87
N SER A 46 -6.94 1.87 -30.37
CA SER A 46 -7.96 0.96 -30.89
C SER A 46 -9.39 1.50 -30.70
N ILE A 47 -9.69 2.12 -29.56
CA ILE A 47 -10.99 2.78 -29.33
C ILE A 47 -11.18 3.94 -30.31
N ALA A 48 -10.16 4.78 -30.51
CA ALA A 48 -10.21 5.88 -31.48
C ALA A 48 -10.47 5.37 -32.90
N HIS A 49 -9.85 4.26 -33.31
CA HIS A 49 -10.09 3.63 -34.61
C HIS A 49 -11.51 3.06 -34.74
N LEU A 50 -12.04 2.43 -33.69
CA LEU A 50 -13.42 1.93 -33.67
C LEU A 50 -14.46 3.05 -33.78
N ILE A 51 -14.19 4.22 -33.17
CA ILE A 51 -15.12 5.37 -33.20
C ILE A 51 -15.05 6.12 -34.53
N ILE A 52 -13.83 6.35 -35.06
CA ILE A 52 -13.61 7.22 -36.22
C ILE A 52 -13.78 6.48 -37.55
N MET A 53 -13.46 5.18 -37.62
CA MET A 53 -13.48 4.40 -38.87
C MET A 53 -14.49 3.24 -38.94
N PRO A 54 -15.75 3.34 -38.45
CA PRO A 54 -16.74 2.29 -38.72
C PRO A 54 -17.10 2.19 -40.21
N LYS A 55 -16.78 3.20 -41.03
CA LYS A 55 -17.06 3.24 -42.48
C LYS A 55 -15.91 2.74 -43.39
N ILE A 56 -14.71 2.57 -42.86
CA ILE A 56 -13.48 2.29 -43.64
C ILE A 56 -12.86 0.94 -43.28
N VAL A 57 -13.07 0.47 -42.05
CA VAL A 57 -12.64 -0.87 -41.62
C VAL A 57 -13.59 -1.88 -42.24
N ASP A 58 -13.13 -2.59 -43.27
CA ASP A 58 -13.82 -3.79 -43.79
C ASP A 58 -14.25 -4.68 -42.60
N GLU A 59 -15.44 -5.29 -42.68
CA GLU A 59 -15.98 -6.19 -41.62
C GLU A 59 -14.94 -7.22 -41.11
N LEU A 60 -13.99 -7.60 -41.97
CA LEU A 60 -12.90 -8.53 -41.67
C LEU A 60 -11.91 -8.03 -40.60
N LEU A 61 -11.66 -6.71 -40.51
CA LEU A 61 -10.73 -6.10 -39.54
C LEU A 61 -11.42 -5.65 -38.25
N PHE A 62 -12.76 -5.53 -38.26
CA PHE A 62 -13.55 -5.13 -37.11
C PHE A 62 -13.51 -6.17 -35.99
N ILE A 63 -13.73 -7.45 -36.32
CA ILE A 63 -13.78 -8.55 -35.34
C ILE A 63 -12.45 -8.69 -34.57
N PRO A 64 -11.27 -8.76 -35.22
CA PRO A 64 -9.98 -8.80 -34.52
C PRO A 64 -9.73 -7.59 -33.61
N LEU A 65 -10.16 -6.39 -34.03
CA LEU A 65 -10.00 -5.17 -33.24
C LEU A 65 -10.89 -5.17 -31.98
N CYS A 66 -12.10 -5.71 -32.07
CA CYS A 66 -12.98 -5.95 -30.91
C CYS A 66 -12.38 -6.98 -29.95
N PHE A 67 -11.81 -8.08 -30.45
CA PHE A 67 -11.12 -9.06 -29.60
C PHE A 67 -9.89 -8.46 -28.92
N PHE A 68 -9.11 -7.65 -29.64
CA PHE A 68 -7.94 -6.97 -29.09
C PHE A 68 -8.30 -5.98 -27.99
N THR A 69 -9.30 -5.12 -28.24
CA THR A 69 -9.79 -4.16 -27.23
C THR A 69 -10.37 -4.85 -26.01
N GLY A 70 -11.22 -5.87 -26.20
CA GLY A 70 -11.74 -6.69 -25.11
C GLY A 70 -10.62 -7.36 -24.30
N GLY A 71 -9.64 -7.95 -24.97
CA GLY A 71 -8.48 -8.57 -24.34
C GLY A 71 -7.66 -7.59 -23.50
N CYS A 72 -7.38 -6.39 -24.02
CA CYS A 72 -6.68 -5.33 -23.30
C CYS A 72 -7.47 -4.87 -22.05
N VAL A 73 -8.79 -4.69 -22.17
CA VAL A 73 -9.65 -4.33 -21.03
C VAL A 73 -9.64 -5.43 -19.97
N CYS A 74 -9.78 -6.70 -20.36
CA CYS A 74 -9.73 -7.84 -19.43
C CYS A 74 -8.38 -7.93 -18.71
N LEU A 75 -7.27 -7.74 -19.43
CA LEU A 75 -5.93 -7.72 -18.85
C LEU A 75 -5.77 -6.57 -17.84
N LEU A 76 -6.14 -5.35 -18.21
CA LEU A 76 -6.05 -4.19 -17.30
C LEU A 76 -6.94 -4.37 -16.06
N ALA A 77 -8.15 -4.90 -16.22
CA ALA A 77 -9.03 -5.22 -15.10
C ALA A 77 -8.42 -6.28 -14.19
N PHE A 78 -7.84 -7.33 -14.76
CA PHE A 78 -7.14 -8.36 -14.00
C PHE A 78 -5.95 -7.77 -13.21
N VAL A 79 -5.11 -6.95 -13.83
CA VAL A 79 -3.99 -6.25 -13.19
C VAL A 79 -4.49 -5.43 -12.00
N HIS A 80 -5.54 -4.63 -12.21
CA HIS A 80 -6.13 -3.82 -11.16
C HIS A 80 -6.64 -4.67 -9.99
N LEU A 81 -7.38 -5.75 -10.26
CA LEU A 81 -7.91 -6.65 -9.23
C LEU A 81 -6.80 -7.41 -8.48
N TYR A 82 -5.74 -7.82 -9.20
CA TYR A 82 -4.57 -8.50 -8.65
C TYR A 82 -3.84 -7.60 -7.64
N TYR A 83 -3.43 -6.40 -8.05
CA TYR A 83 -2.74 -5.45 -7.15
C TYR A 83 -3.65 -4.85 -6.07
N SER A 84 -4.97 -4.83 -6.30
CA SER A 84 -5.94 -4.46 -5.26
C SER A 84 -6.15 -5.56 -4.22
N CYS A 85 -5.50 -6.73 -4.35
CA CYS A 85 -5.63 -7.87 -3.45
C CYS A 85 -7.08 -8.36 -3.30
N VAL A 86 -7.89 -8.26 -4.37
CA VAL A 86 -9.29 -8.73 -4.36
C VAL A 86 -9.34 -10.26 -4.33
N PHE A 87 -8.37 -10.92 -4.96
CA PHE A 87 -8.27 -12.38 -4.97
C PHE A 87 -7.55 -12.90 -3.72
N PRO A 88 -8.25 -13.50 -2.74
CA PRO A 88 -7.65 -13.87 -1.46
C PRO A 88 -6.53 -14.92 -1.57
N ARG A 89 -6.50 -15.69 -2.66
CA ARG A 89 -5.50 -16.75 -2.90
C ARG A 89 -4.30 -16.30 -3.75
N LEU A 90 -4.42 -15.15 -4.44
CA LEU A 90 -3.41 -14.64 -5.38
C LEU A 90 -2.98 -13.21 -5.02
N CYS A 91 -3.02 -12.86 -3.73
CA CYS A 91 -2.57 -11.54 -3.30
C CYS A 91 -1.05 -11.41 -3.55
N PRO A 92 -0.60 -10.34 -4.22
CA PRO A 92 0.82 -10.11 -4.39
C PRO A 92 1.49 -9.89 -3.04
N LEU A 93 2.51 -10.71 -2.75
CA LEU A 93 3.27 -10.64 -1.51
C LEU A 93 4.35 -9.55 -1.59
N LEU A 94 4.66 -8.95 -0.45
CA LEU A 94 5.77 -8.00 -0.35
C LEU A 94 7.10 -8.73 -0.36
N GLU A 95 8.09 -8.13 -1.01
CA GLU A 95 9.47 -8.61 -0.94
C GLU A 95 10.06 -8.40 0.46
N VAL A 96 11.10 -9.19 0.78
CA VAL A 96 11.84 -9.08 2.05
C VAL A 96 12.38 -7.67 2.25
N SER A 97 12.97 -7.07 1.21
CA SER A 97 13.49 -5.70 1.21
C SER A 97 12.40 -4.66 1.47
N GLU A 98 11.20 -4.85 0.89
CA GLU A 98 10.06 -3.97 1.11
C GLU A 98 9.54 -4.05 2.54
N ILE A 99 9.54 -5.24 3.14
CA ILE A 99 9.16 -5.45 4.54
C ILE A 99 10.19 -4.79 5.47
N GLU A 100 11.48 -4.97 5.22
CA GLU A 100 12.54 -4.31 5.99
C GLU A 100 12.45 -2.78 5.91
N ALA A 101 12.21 -2.25 4.72
CA ALA A 101 11.99 -0.82 4.50
C ALA A 101 10.73 -0.32 5.21
N LEU A 102 9.64 -1.10 5.19
CA LEU A 102 8.41 -0.78 5.90
C LEU A 102 8.63 -0.73 7.42
N CYS A 103 9.28 -1.74 7.99
CA CYS A 103 9.64 -1.78 9.41
C CYS A 103 10.49 -0.56 9.81
N SER A 104 11.52 -0.26 9.03
CA SER A 104 12.44 0.86 9.28
C SER A 104 11.72 2.21 9.21
N LYS A 105 10.89 2.42 8.18
CA LYS A 105 10.10 3.65 8.00
C LYS A 105 9.09 3.84 9.13
N THR A 106 8.36 2.79 9.49
CA THR A 106 7.40 2.86 10.59
C THR A 106 8.11 3.22 11.89
N PHE A 107 9.27 2.61 12.17
CA PHE A 107 10.04 2.90 13.37
C PHE A 107 10.55 4.35 13.41
N SER A 108 11.10 4.87 12.31
CA SER A 108 11.61 6.25 12.26
C SER A 108 10.48 7.26 12.53
N VAL A 109 9.30 7.03 11.95
CA VAL A 109 8.13 7.90 12.14
C VAL A 109 7.68 7.93 13.61
N TYR A 110 7.62 6.79 14.28
CA TYR A 110 7.32 6.78 15.72
C TYR A 110 8.44 7.37 16.58
N GLN A 111 9.70 7.28 16.15
CA GLN A 111 10.82 7.91 16.85
C GLN A 111 10.73 9.45 16.78
N GLU A 112 10.39 9.98 15.60
CA GLU A 112 10.18 11.42 15.37
C GLU A 112 9.00 12.00 16.15
N MET A 113 7.94 11.20 16.38
CA MET A 113 6.79 11.62 17.18
C MET A 113 7.09 11.84 18.68
N GLY A 114 8.31 11.55 19.16
CA GLY A 114 8.67 11.79 20.57
C GLY A 114 7.84 10.93 21.52
N CYS A 115 7.97 9.61 21.41
CA CYS A 115 7.16 8.65 22.16
C CYS A 115 7.32 8.79 23.69
N SER A 116 6.31 9.35 24.36
CA SER A 116 5.97 8.95 25.73
C SER A 116 5.38 7.53 25.70
N GLU A 117 5.64 6.70 26.71
CA GLU A 117 5.12 5.32 26.84
C GLU A 117 3.59 5.22 26.79
N SER A 118 2.89 6.35 26.90
CA SER A 118 1.43 6.46 26.90
C SER A 118 0.76 6.47 25.52
N ILE A 119 1.51 6.60 24.42
CA ILE A 119 0.92 6.67 23.06
C ILE A 119 0.83 5.25 22.48
N GLN A 120 -0.39 4.77 22.24
CA GLN A 120 -0.66 3.47 21.63
C GLN A 120 -0.08 3.43 20.20
N LYS A 121 0.76 2.44 19.89
CA LYS A 121 1.49 2.35 18.62
C LYS A 121 0.82 1.35 17.69
N SER A 122 -0.35 1.74 17.19
CA SER A 122 -1.27 0.83 16.49
C SER A 122 -0.64 0.17 15.25
N GLY A 123 0.21 0.90 14.53
CA GLY A 123 0.97 0.38 13.38
C GLY A 123 2.06 -0.63 13.76
N ILE A 124 2.81 -0.38 14.84
CA ILE A 124 3.85 -1.30 15.34
C ILE A 124 3.21 -2.56 15.92
N ASP A 125 2.12 -2.43 16.67
CA ASP A 125 1.42 -3.57 17.27
C ASP A 125 0.85 -4.50 16.18
N TYR A 126 0.31 -3.91 15.11
CA TYR A 126 -0.16 -4.68 13.97
C TYR A 126 0.98 -5.40 13.23
N LEU A 127 2.11 -4.73 13.05
CA LEU A 127 3.31 -5.32 12.45
C LEU A 127 3.87 -6.48 13.32
N ASP A 128 3.95 -6.30 14.64
CA ASP A 128 4.39 -7.31 15.59
C ASP A 128 3.50 -8.55 15.54
N THR A 129 2.17 -8.35 15.46
CA THR A 129 1.19 -9.43 15.33
C THR A 129 1.42 -10.24 14.05
N LEU A 130 1.61 -9.57 12.91
CA LEU A 130 1.86 -10.25 11.63
C LEU A 130 3.14 -11.11 11.66
N ILE A 131 4.21 -10.59 12.27
CA ILE A 131 5.49 -11.29 12.39
C ILE A 131 5.36 -12.51 13.32
N ARG A 132 4.73 -12.33 14.49
CA ARG A 132 4.54 -13.40 15.49
C ARG A 132 3.64 -14.52 15.00
N GLU A 133 2.55 -14.18 14.31
CA GLU A 133 1.62 -15.17 13.74
C GLU A 133 2.18 -15.79 12.44
N GLY A 134 3.25 -15.23 11.89
CA GLY A 134 3.86 -15.72 10.65
C GLY A 134 2.96 -15.51 9.43
N ILE A 135 2.11 -14.48 9.45
CA ILE A 135 1.19 -14.16 8.36
C ILE A 135 1.97 -13.52 7.21
N PRO A 136 1.93 -14.09 5.99
CA PRO A 136 2.63 -13.51 4.85
C PRO A 136 2.14 -12.10 4.53
N MET A 137 3.07 -11.14 4.53
CA MET A 137 2.74 -9.74 4.26
C MET A 137 2.50 -9.51 2.76
N ASN A 138 1.46 -8.74 2.44
CA ASN A 138 1.02 -8.33 1.11
C ASN A 138 0.72 -6.83 1.09
N TYR A 139 0.42 -6.28 -0.08
CA TYR A 139 0.14 -4.84 -0.24
C TYR A 139 -1.02 -4.32 0.62
N ARG A 140 -2.01 -5.15 0.96
CA ARG A 140 -3.10 -4.77 1.89
C ARG A 140 -2.58 -4.52 3.30
N HIS A 141 -1.67 -5.38 3.79
CA HIS A 141 -1.03 -5.20 5.09
C HIS A 141 -0.19 -3.91 5.11
N ARG A 142 0.59 -3.64 4.06
CA ARG A 142 1.34 -2.38 3.92
C ARG A 142 0.42 -1.15 3.94
N ARG A 143 -0.67 -1.16 3.18
CA ARG A 143 -1.65 -0.05 3.20
C ARG A 143 -2.25 0.16 4.59
N LYS A 144 -2.61 -0.93 5.27
CA LYS A 144 -3.15 -0.86 6.63
C LYS A 144 -2.14 -0.30 7.63
N ILE A 145 -0.89 -0.74 7.58
CA ILE A 145 0.20 -0.21 8.43
C ILE A 145 0.36 1.30 8.21
N ASN A 146 0.46 1.74 6.96
CA ASN A 146 0.59 3.16 6.65
C ASN A 146 -0.60 3.98 7.16
N ALA A 147 -1.83 3.50 6.95
CA ALA A 147 -3.03 4.19 7.43
C ALA A 147 -3.09 4.29 8.97
N LEU A 148 -2.64 3.26 9.68
CA LEU A 148 -2.53 3.27 11.14
C LEU A 148 -1.47 4.27 11.61
N VAL A 149 -0.29 4.29 10.97
CA VAL A 149 0.77 5.25 11.28
C VAL A 149 0.33 6.68 11.02
N GLU A 150 -0.36 6.95 9.90
CA GLU A 150 -0.90 8.27 9.58
C GLU A 150 -2.02 8.71 10.53
N ALA A 151 -2.82 7.77 11.05
CA ALA A 151 -3.81 8.07 12.07
C ALA A 151 -3.13 8.45 13.40
N ASP A 152 -2.16 7.64 13.85
CA ASP A 152 -1.40 7.90 15.08
C ASP A 152 -0.64 9.25 14.99
N GLU A 153 -0.08 9.59 13.81
CA GLU A 153 0.59 10.87 13.59
C GLU A 153 -0.38 12.06 13.72
N ARG A 154 -1.59 11.93 13.16
CA ARG A 154 -2.63 12.96 13.27
C ARG A 154 -3.09 13.12 14.72
N ASP A 155 -3.31 12.03 15.42
CA ASP A 155 -3.74 12.06 16.82
C ASP A 155 -2.64 12.66 17.72
N SER A 156 -1.37 12.33 17.47
CA SER A 156 -0.23 12.95 18.15
C SER A 156 -0.19 14.47 17.95
N LYS A 157 -0.39 14.94 16.72
CA LYS A 157 -0.44 16.39 16.41
C LYS A 157 -1.62 17.08 17.08
N LEU A 158 -2.80 16.45 17.07
CA LEU A 158 -3.99 16.97 17.75
C LEU A 158 -3.77 17.09 19.26
N ASN A 159 -3.19 16.06 19.89
CA ASN A 159 -2.88 16.08 21.31
C ASN A 159 -1.87 17.18 21.68
N ALA A 160 -0.82 17.37 20.87
CA ALA A 160 0.14 18.46 21.08
C ALA A 160 -0.52 19.85 20.96
N LEU A 161 -1.42 20.03 20.00
CA LEU A 161 -2.19 21.28 19.85
C LEU A 161 -3.13 21.51 21.03
N SER A 162 -3.84 20.47 21.49
CA SER A 162 -4.70 20.55 22.68
C SER A 162 -3.91 20.95 23.93
N GLN A 163 -2.76 20.32 24.18
CA GLN A 163 -1.89 20.70 25.31
C GLN A 163 -1.40 22.15 25.20
N THR A 164 -1.05 22.59 23.99
CA THR A 164 -0.65 23.98 23.75
C THR A 164 -1.81 24.94 24.06
N PHE A 165 -3.02 24.62 23.62
CA PHE A 165 -4.22 25.42 23.85
C PHE A 165 -4.61 25.46 25.33
N GLU A 166 -4.59 24.33 26.03
CA GLU A 166 -4.82 24.25 27.48
C GLU A 166 -3.80 25.09 28.26
N SER A 167 -2.51 24.96 27.91
CA SER A 167 -1.45 25.75 28.55
C SER A 167 -1.60 27.26 28.29
N ALA A 168 -2.11 27.65 27.12
CA ALA A 168 -2.39 29.04 26.77
C ALA A 168 -3.60 29.58 27.56
N ILE A 169 -4.69 28.82 27.66
CA ILE A 169 -5.85 29.18 28.48
C ILE A 169 -5.44 29.31 29.95
N GLU A 170 -4.63 28.39 30.46
CA GLU A 170 -4.20 28.42 31.86
C GLU A 170 -3.30 29.62 32.16
N LYS A 171 -2.39 29.99 31.23
CA LYS A 171 -1.59 31.22 31.32
C LYS A 171 -2.47 32.47 31.32
N THR A 172 -3.45 32.55 30.42
CA THR A 172 -4.37 33.69 30.36
C THR A 172 -5.19 33.78 31.65
N LYS A 173 -5.73 32.67 32.15
CA LYS A 173 -6.48 32.62 33.42
C LYS A 173 -5.64 33.09 34.60
N ARG A 174 -4.37 32.67 34.71
CA ARG A 174 -3.42 33.14 35.73
C ARG A 174 -3.08 34.63 35.62
N SER A 175 -3.09 35.18 34.41
CA SER A 175 -2.86 36.61 34.17
C SER A 175 -4.03 37.49 34.61
N TYR A 176 -5.27 36.98 34.54
CA TYR A 176 -6.48 37.70 34.99
C TYR A 176 -6.76 37.53 36.49
N SER A 177 -6.12 36.57 37.17
CA SER A 177 -6.31 36.31 38.59
C SER A 177 -5.21 36.89 39.50
N ARG A 178 -4.33 37.75 38.97
CA ARG A 178 -3.40 38.55 39.81
C ARG A 178 -4.06 39.91 40.14
N PRO A 179 -4.36 40.20 41.42
CA PRO A 179 -4.82 41.52 41.86
C PRO A 179 -3.72 42.60 41.75
#